data_AF-A0A556CXD4-F1
#
_entry.id   AF-A0A556CXD4-F1
#
_cell.length_a   1.000
_cell.length_b   1.000
_cell.length_c   1.000
_cell.angle_alpha   90.00
_cell.angle_beta   90.00
_cell.angle_gamma   90.00
#
_symmetry.space_group_name_H-M   'P 1'
#
loop_
_entity.id
_entity.type
_entity.pdbx_description
1 polymer ?
#
loop_
_entity_poly.entity_id
_entity_poly.type
_entity_poly.pdbx_seq_one_letter_code
_entity_poly.pdbx_strand_id
1 'polypeptide(L)'
;MNKTNSDSISLENQDIICDINELLPKLEELQQEYEEDERQKELEDEAWEKRYNKAEAEFNKRSEDMLGMVKPFDVDKHVALLSVGVLFLMCVISPFSFFVNALLAFLIWGFFMFIGMPVTSILDKKAERRKEQIRKELQEIKYREYRILFQQKPSHGYWNVQYDYTRQVHKRLKEQHPQFESMLFKDYAGGFSKTIDIFKEVRYLLKSGQAQTYEDATRMMWDYLDEKWDLELEYGKTSGYVEEKGPARVYQENREESASEMYTKQSAAESDVLHEEWLKEHYKKGQENLDREIRGQLEHDAIHARQWGSDRQTVRHYDDQLGRGYHERLEEDRKYGYGEDDKMSDVGGDLK
;
A
#
# COMPACT_ATOMS: atom_id res chain seq x y z
N MET A 1 59.84 -4.87 30.82
CA MET A 1 60.45 -5.59 29.68
C MET A 1 59.61 -6.83 29.43
N ASN A 2 58.69 -6.77 28.45
CA ASN A 2 57.91 -7.92 28.00
C ASN A 2 58.39 -8.27 26.58
N LYS A 3 59.35 -9.18 26.49
CA LYS A 3 59.83 -9.81 25.25
C LYS A 3 59.82 -11.31 25.50
N THR A 4 58.71 -11.97 25.19
CA THR A 4 58.61 -13.46 25.16
C THR A 4 57.26 -13.87 24.56
N ASN A 5 57.11 -13.69 23.25
CA ASN A 5 56.20 -14.50 22.41
C ASN A 5 56.38 -14.23 20.90
N SER A 6 57.08 -13.15 20.50
CA SER A 6 57.39 -12.89 19.09
C SER A 6 58.48 -13.81 18.52
N ASP A 7 59.40 -14.29 19.36
CA ASP A 7 60.64 -14.94 18.90
C ASP A 7 60.46 -16.41 18.50
N SER A 8 59.25 -16.97 18.65
CA SER A 8 58.90 -18.36 18.29
C SER A 8 57.91 -18.48 17.13
N ILE A 9 57.43 -17.36 16.58
CA ILE A 9 56.50 -17.34 15.44
C ILE A 9 57.33 -17.24 14.15
N SER A 10 57.07 -18.09 13.16
CA SER A 10 57.77 -18.04 11.87
C SER A 10 57.60 -16.67 11.21
N LEU A 11 58.61 -16.20 10.46
CA LEU A 11 58.54 -14.93 9.72
C LEU A 11 57.30 -14.88 8.81
N GLU A 12 56.97 -15.99 8.15
CA GLU A 12 55.78 -16.13 7.32
C GLU A 12 54.48 -15.91 8.11
N ASN A 13 54.38 -16.45 9.33
CA ASN A 13 53.21 -16.22 10.19
C ASN A 13 53.17 -14.77 10.71
N GLN A 14 54.32 -14.13 10.93
CA GLN A 14 54.38 -12.72 11.34
C GLN A 14 53.84 -11.80 10.23
N ASP A 15 54.21 -12.05 8.98
CA ASP A 15 53.73 -11.26 7.82
C ASP A 15 52.21 -11.39 7.66
N ILE A 16 51.67 -12.61 7.74
CA ILE A 16 50.23 -12.85 7.70
C ILE A 16 49.50 -12.17 8.87
N ILE A 17 50.04 -12.26 10.09
CA ILE A 17 49.46 -11.58 11.25
C ILE A 17 49.46 -10.06 11.06
N CYS A 18 50.53 -9.48 10.50
CA CYS A 18 50.61 -8.06 10.19
C CYS A 18 49.53 -7.64 9.18
N ASP A 19 49.39 -8.36 8.08
CA ASP A 19 48.35 -8.09 7.08
C ASP A 19 46.93 -8.16 7.69
N ILE A 20 46.67 -9.16 8.55
CA ILE A 20 45.39 -9.27 9.27
C ILE A 20 45.18 -8.09 10.22
N ASN A 21 46.23 -7.63 10.93
CA ASN A 21 46.14 -6.47 11.82
C ASN A 21 45.83 -5.17 11.05
N GLU A 22 46.20 -5.06 9.78
CA GLU A 22 45.87 -3.91 8.94
C GLU A 22 44.44 -3.99 8.37
N LEU A 23 43.94 -5.19 8.10
CA LEU A 23 42.60 -5.42 7.54
C LEU A 23 41.49 -5.36 8.58
N LEU A 24 41.72 -5.91 9.78
CA LEU A 24 40.70 -5.98 10.82
C LEU A 24 40.08 -4.63 11.17
N PRO A 25 40.84 -3.54 11.43
CA PRO A 25 40.25 -2.25 11.75
C PRO A 25 39.37 -1.70 10.64
N LYS A 26 39.76 -1.88 9.36
CA LYS A 26 38.97 -1.42 8.21
C LYS A 26 37.64 -2.18 8.11
N LEU A 27 37.67 -3.48 8.32
CA LEU A 27 36.45 -4.30 8.32
C LEU A 27 35.54 -3.95 9.49
N GLU A 28 36.12 -3.67 10.67
CA GLU A 28 35.36 -3.23 11.85
C GLU A 28 34.71 -1.86 11.65
N GLU A 29 35.38 -0.90 11.02
CA GLU A 29 34.78 0.38 10.62
C GLU A 29 33.61 0.18 9.64
N LEU A 30 33.80 -0.65 8.62
CA LEU A 30 32.75 -0.98 7.65
C LEU A 30 31.54 -1.70 8.29
N GLN A 31 31.79 -2.58 9.27
CA GLN A 31 30.73 -3.23 10.04
C GLN A 31 29.97 -2.21 10.90
N GLN A 32 30.66 -1.22 11.49
CA GLN A 32 30.00 -0.17 12.28
C GLN A 32 29.11 0.71 11.41
N GLU A 33 29.60 1.14 10.24
CA GLU A 33 28.80 1.89 9.26
C GLU A 33 27.56 1.09 8.84
N TYR A 34 27.74 -0.20 8.55
CA TYR A 34 26.66 -1.12 8.20
C TYR A 34 25.58 -1.18 9.29
N GLU A 35 25.99 -1.42 10.54
CA GLU A 35 25.06 -1.54 11.68
C GLU A 35 24.38 -0.21 11.99
N GLU A 36 25.05 0.92 11.77
CA GLU A 36 24.47 2.24 11.98
C GLU A 36 23.39 2.55 10.93
N ASP A 37 23.63 2.24 9.66
CA ASP A 37 22.62 2.36 8.61
C ASP A 37 21.45 1.39 8.84
N GLU A 38 21.72 0.16 9.29
CA GLU A 38 20.67 -0.82 9.64
C GLU A 38 19.80 -0.29 10.77
N ARG A 39 20.39 0.19 11.86
CA ARG A 39 19.66 0.82 12.98
C ARG A 39 18.83 2.01 12.52
N GLN A 40 19.35 2.85 11.61
CA GLN A 40 18.58 3.96 11.06
C GLN A 40 17.35 3.46 10.29
N LYS A 41 17.50 2.41 9.50
CA LYS A 41 16.37 1.80 8.78
C LYS A 41 15.36 1.16 9.71
N GLU A 42 15.79 0.50 10.78
CA GLU A 42 14.88 0.00 11.81
C GLU A 42 14.08 1.12 12.49
N LEU A 43 14.71 2.28 12.75
CA LEU A 43 14.01 3.44 13.31
C LEU A 43 13.00 4.05 12.32
N GLU A 44 13.36 4.14 11.04
CA GLU A 44 12.44 4.56 9.98
C GLU A 44 11.26 3.61 9.85
N ASP A 45 11.53 2.31 9.95
CA ASP A 45 10.57 1.22 9.90
C ASP A 45 9.57 1.26 11.04
N GLU A 46 10.03 1.43 12.28
CA GLU A 46 9.14 1.57 13.44
C GLU A 46 8.23 2.79 13.30
N ALA A 47 8.78 3.92 12.81
CA ALA A 47 8.01 5.13 12.59
C ALA A 47 6.99 4.95 11.47
N TRP A 48 7.37 4.24 10.40
CA TRP A 48 6.47 3.87 9.31
C TRP A 48 5.36 2.94 9.79
N GLU A 49 5.69 1.90 10.55
CA GLU A 49 4.74 0.91 11.07
C GLU A 49 3.70 1.56 11.99
N LYS A 50 4.12 2.47 12.88
CA LYS A 50 3.19 3.25 13.73
C LYS A 50 2.19 4.05 12.89
N ARG A 51 2.63 4.64 11.77
CA ARG A 51 1.76 5.40 10.86
C ARG A 51 0.87 4.48 10.04
N TYR A 52 1.40 3.34 9.58
CA TYR A 52 0.66 2.31 8.85
C TYR A 52 -0.48 1.74 9.70
N ASN A 53 -0.17 1.27 10.91
CA ASN A 53 -1.16 0.67 11.83
C ASN A 53 -2.27 1.67 12.19
N LYS A 54 -1.90 2.94 12.39
CA LYS A 54 -2.88 4.01 12.62
C LYS A 54 -3.79 4.23 11.40
N ALA A 55 -3.21 4.33 10.20
CA ALA A 55 -3.94 4.49 8.95
C ALA A 55 -4.89 3.31 8.68
N GLU A 56 -4.44 2.08 8.97
CA GLU A 56 -5.23 0.87 8.80
C GLU A 56 -6.42 0.84 9.77
N ALA A 57 -6.19 1.13 11.05
CA ALA A 57 -7.25 1.19 12.04
C ALA A 57 -8.32 2.26 11.70
N GLU A 58 -7.89 3.45 11.28
CA GLU A 58 -8.79 4.52 10.84
C GLU A 58 -9.58 4.13 9.58
N PHE A 59 -8.94 3.51 8.60
CA PHE A 59 -9.60 3.04 7.38
C PHE A 59 -10.63 1.93 7.68
N ASN A 60 -10.27 0.96 8.52
CA ASN A 60 -11.16 -0.14 8.89
C ASN A 60 -12.43 0.37 9.58
N LYS A 61 -12.28 1.30 10.54
CA LYS A 61 -13.43 1.94 11.19
C LYS A 61 -14.34 2.65 10.18
N ARG A 62 -13.75 3.41 9.25
CA ARG A 62 -14.51 4.13 8.21
C ARG A 62 -15.21 3.18 7.22
N SER A 63 -14.57 2.07 6.87
CA SER A 63 -15.14 1.02 6.04
C SER A 63 -16.37 0.38 6.70
N GLU A 64 -16.27 0.06 7.99
CA GLU A 64 -17.40 -0.46 8.78
C GLU A 64 -18.55 0.54 8.85
N ASP A 65 -18.26 1.81 9.12
CA ASP A 65 -19.27 2.87 9.19
C ASP A 65 -20.00 3.04 7.85
N MET A 66 -19.27 3.11 6.72
CA MET A 66 -19.88 3.29 5.39
C MET A 66 -20.67 2.06 4.92
N LEU A 67 -20.18 0.84 5.18
CA LEU A 67 -20.89 -0.39 4.82
C LEU A 67 -22.09 -0.66 5.74
N GLY A 68 -22.00 -0.29 7.02
CA GLY A 68 -23.05 -0.45 8.03
C GLY A 68 -24.29 0.43 7.79
N MET A 69 -24.18 1.49 6.98
CA MET A 69 -25.33 2.32 6.58
C MET A 69 -26.29 1.60 5.62
N VAL A 70 -25.88 0.52 4.96
CA VAL A 70 -26.74 -0.25 4.06
C VAL A 70 -27.51 -1.32 4.85
N LYS A 71 -28.62 -0.92 5.47
CA LYS A 71 -29.54 -1.86 6.12
C LYS A 71 -30.29 -2.68 5.06
N PRO A 72 -30.36 -4.02 5.19
CA PRO A 72 -31.23 -4.82 4.35
C PRO A 72 -32.69 -4.44 4.62
N PHE A 73 -33.49 -4.40 3.56
CA PHE A 73 -34.92 -4.11 3.69
C PHE A 73 -35.65 -5.43 3.95
N ASP A 74 -36.04 -5.66 5.21
CA ASP A 74 -36.67 -6.91 5.64
C ASP A 74 -38.17 -6.90 5.30
N VAL A 75 -38.47 -7.13 4.01
CA VAL A 75 -39.83 -7.08 3.48
C VAL A 75 -40.70 -8.19 4.06
N ASP A 76 -40.14 -9.36 4.36
CA ASP A 76 -40.89 -10.48 4.96
C ASP A 76 -41.48 -10.07 6.30
N LYS A 77 -40.70 -9.36 7.14
CA LYS A 77 -41.18 -8.82 8.41
C LYS A 77 -42.27 -7.76 8.24
N HIS A 78 -42.14 -6.89 7.24
CA HIS A 78 -43.13 -5.84 6.98
C HIS A 78 -44.43 -6.39 6.37
N VAL A 79 -44.35 -7.35 5.44
CA VAL A 79 -45.51 -8.03 4.83
C VAL A 79 -46.21 -8.91 5.86
N ALA A 80 -45.47 -9.62 6.71
CA ALA A 80 -46.04 -10.39 7.83
C ALA A 80 -46.79 -9.49 8.83
N LEU A 81 -46.21 -8.33 9.20
CA LEU A 81 -46.88 -7.38 10.10
C LEU A 81 -48.18 -6.82 9.50
N LEU A 82 -48.17 -6.49 8.21
CA LEU A 82 -49.31 -5.91 7.50
C LEU A 82 -50.45 -6.93 7.32
N SER A 83 -50.10 -8.18 7.00
CA SER A 83 -51.07 -9.28 6.86
C SER A 83 -51.69 -9.69 8.20
N VAL A 84 -50.93 -9.70 9.29
CA VAL A 84 -51.46 -9.87 10.66
C VAL A 84 -52.41 -8.72 11.01
N GLY A 85 -52.05 -7.47 10.68
CA GLY A 85 -52.91 -6.30 10.89
C GLY A 85 -54.22 -6.36 10.12
N VAL A 86 -54.20 -6.80 8.86
CA VAL A 86 -55.39 -6.97 8.02
C VAL A 86 -56.29 -8.10 8.54
N LEU A 87 -55.72 -9.23 8.97
CA LEU A 87 -56.47 -10.33 9.58
C LEU A 87 -57.20 -9.86 10.84
N PHE A 88 -56.49 -9.15 11.73
CA PHE A 88 -57.07 -8.61 12.96
C PHE A 88 -58.23 -7.65 12.66
N LEU A 89 -58.06 -6.76 11.67
CA LEU A 89 -59.10 -5.80 11.26
C LEU A 89 -60.33 -6.50 10.65
N MET A 90 -60.11 -7.56 9.85
CA MET A 90 -61.19 -8.38 9.30
C MET A 90 -61.95 -9.16 10.38
N CYS A 91 -61.26 -9.67 11.41
CA CYS A 91 -61.92 -10.34 12.53
C CYS A 91 -62.83 -9.42 13.36
N VAL A 92 -62.61 -8.10 13.34
CA VAL A 92 -63.39 -7.13 14.10
C VAL A 92 -64.60 -6.59 13.33
N ILE A 93 -64.50 -6.45 12.01
CA ILE A 93 -65.49 -5.71 11.20
C ILE A 93 -66.32 -6.63 10.29
N SER A 94 -65.84 -7.83 9.97
CA SER A 94 -66.45 -8.71 8.98
C SER A 94 -67.62 -9.54 9.55
N PRO A 95 -68.77 -9.62 8.85
CA PRO A 95 -69.89 -10.49 9.24
C PRO A 95 -69.67 -11.98 8.86
N PHE A 96 -68.54 -12.32 8.25
CA PHE A 96 -68.23 -13.68 7.82
C PHE A 96 -67.63 -14.53 8.95
N SER A 97 -67.74 -15.86 8.83
CA SER A 97 -67.16 -16.79 9.81
C SER A 97 -65.63 -16.71 9.83
N PHE A 98 -65.03 -17.07 10.98
CA PHE A 98 -63.58 -17.05 11.17
C PHE A 98 -62.81 -17.78 10.06
N PHE A 99 -63.33 -18.92 9.60
CA PHE A 99 -62.71 -19.71 8.53
C PHE A 99 -62.69 -18.96 7.18
N VAL A 100 -63.77 -18.25 6.83
CA VAL A 100 -63.84 -17.45 5.60
C VAL A 100 -62.90 -16.25 5.68
N ASN A 101 -62.83 -15.58 6.83
CA ASN A 101 -61.89 -14.47 7.05
C ASN A 101 -60.43 -14.94 7.03
N ALA A 102 -60.11 -16.11 7.60
CA ALA A 102 -58.78 -16.70 7.55
C ALA A 102 -58.36 -17.06 6.12
N LEU A 103 -59.28 -17.62 5.32
CA LEU A 103 -59.03 -17.93 3.91
C LEU A 103 -58.80 -16.64 3.08
N LEU A 104 -59.61 -15.61 3.30
CA LEU A 104 -59.45 -14.29 2.65
C LEU A 104 -58.13 -13.63 3.03
N ALA A 105 -57.76 -13.63 4.30
CA ALA A 105 -56.49 -13.10 4.77
C ALA A 105 -55.29 -13.88 4.19
N PHE A 106 -55.40 -15.20 4.03
CA PHE A 106 -54.39 -16.01 3.36
C PHE A 106 -54.26 -15.68 1.87
N LEU A 107 -55.38 -15.46 1.17
CA LEU A 107 -55.36 -15.02 -0.24
C LEU A 107 -54.76 -13.62 -0.38
N ILE A 108 -55.10 -12.69 0.52
CA ILE A 108 -54.52 -11.34 0.59
C ILE A 108 -53.02 -11.41 0.88
N TRP A 109 -52.59 -12.27 1.81
CA TRP A 109 -51.19 -12.52 2.09
C TRP A 109 -50.45 -13.08 0.87
N GLY A 110 -51.02 -14.08 0.19
CA GLY A 110 -50.46 -14.62 -1.04
C GLY A 110 -50.33 -13.57 -2.15
N PHE A 111 -51.33 -12.69 -2.28
CA PHE A 111 -51.29 -11.55 -3.21
C PHE A 111 -50.20 -10.53 -2.85
N PHE A 112 -50.06 -10.17 -1.57
CA PHE A 112 -48.99 -9.28 -1.11
C PHE A 112 -47.60 -9.91 -1.21
N MET A 113 -47.46 -11.23 -1.05
CA MET A 113 -46.20 -11.94 -1.29
C MET A 113 -45.85 -11.98 -2.78
N PHE A 114 -46.86 -12.19 -3.64
CA PHE A 114 -46.67 -12.19 -5.10
C PHE A 114 -46.23 -10.82 -5.65
N ILE A 115 -46.75 -9.73 -5.08
CA ILE A 115 -46.33 -8.36 -5.41
C ILE A 115 -45.05 -7.96 -4.65
N GLY A 116 -44.88 -8.44 -3.42
CA GLY A 116 -43.78 -8.12 -2.53
C GLY A 116 -42.46 -8.73 -2.98
N MET A 117 -42.43 -9.99 -3.39
CA MET A 117 -41.23 -10.70 -3.87
C MET A 117 -40.50 -9.99 -5.03
N PRO A 118 -41.15 -9.52 -6.09
CA PRO A 118 -40.45 -8.74 -7.12
C PRO A 118 -39.93 -7.41 -6.58
N VAL A 119 -40.62 -6.79 -5.62
CA VAL A 119 -40.14 -5.57 -4.95
C VAL A 119 -38.93 -5.86 -4.05
N THR A 120 -38.90 -6.98 -3.31
CA THR A 120 -37.74 -7.39 -2.49
C THR A 120 -36.53 -7.61 -3.39
N SER A 121 -36.68 -8.37 -4.48
CA SER A 121 -35.60 -8.64 -5.43
C SER A 121 -35.03 -7.35 -6.04
N ILE A 122 -35.88 -6.35 -6.33
CA ILE A 122 -35.44 -5.03 -6.81
C ILE A 122 -34.74 -4.25 -5.70
N LEU A 123 -35.24 -4.29 -4.46
CA LEU A 123 -34.64 -3.61 -3.31
C LEU A 123 -33.29 -4.21 -2.92
N ASP A 124 -33.15 -5.54 -2.98
CA ASP A 124 -31.91 -6.27 -2.73
C ASP A 124 -30.89 -5.95 -3.81
N LYS A 125 -31.29 -5.99 -5.10
CA LYS A 125 -30.42 -5.52 -6.20
C LYS A 125 -29.99 -4.06 -6.03
N LYS A 126 -30.86 -3.19 -5.50
CA LYS A 126 -30.51 -1.80 -5.18
C LYS A 126 -29.59 -1.70 -3.96
N ALA A 127 -29.73 -2.58 -2.97
CA ALA A 127 -28.85 -2.65 -1.81
C ALA A 127 -27.46 -3.18 -2.19
N GLU A 128 -27.38 -4.20 -3.05
CA GLU A 128 -26.14 -4.72 -3.63
C GLU A 128 -25.43 -3.66 -4.46
N ARG A 129 -26.14 -2.97 -5.36
CA ARG A 129 -25.55 -1.85 -6.12
C ARG A 129 -25.00 -0.75 -5.22
N ARG A 130 -25.70 -0.42 -4.12
CA ARG A 130 -25.23 0.55 -3.13
C ARG A 130 -23.98 0.06 -2.41
N LYS A 131 -23.93 -1.22 -2.01
CA LYS A 131 -22.72 -1.82 -1.43
C LYS A 131 -21.56 -1.82 -2.42
N GLU A 132 -21.81 -2.09 -3.70
CA GLU A 132 -20.78 -2.07 -4.74
C GLU A 132 -20.27 -0.64 -5.00
N GLN A 133 -21.15 0.36 -5.03
CA GLN A 133 -20.77 1.78 -5.11
C GLN A 133 -19.94 2.20 -3.90
N ILE A 134 -20.39 1.87 -2.68
CA ILE A 134 -19.66 2.15 -1.45
C ILE A 134 -18.29 1.45 -1.43
N ARG A 135 -18.17 0.23 -1.99
CA ARG A 135 -16.87 -0.44 -2.12
C ARG A 135 -15.93 0.29 -3.09
N LYS A 136 -16.44 0.79 -4.22
CA LYS A 136 -15.65 1.59 -5.18
C LYS A 136 -15.20 2.90 -4.56
N GLU A 137 -16.10 3.58 -3.85
CA GLU A 137 -15.78 4.80 -3.10
C GLU A 137 -14.77 4.54 -1.97
N LEU A 138 -14.92 3.43 -1.22
CA LEU A 138 -13.96 3.03 -0.19
C LEU A 138 -12.59 2.71 -0.76
N GLN A 139 -12.51 2.09 -1.94
CA GLN A 139 -11.25 1.93 -2.65
C GLN A 139 -10.64 3.29 -2.97
N GLU A 140 -11.41 4.19 -3.60
CA GLU A 140 -10.93 5.53 -3.95
C GLU A 140 -10.45 6.33 -2.72
N ILE A 141 -11.18 6.24 -1.59
CA ILE A 141 -10.78 6.84 -0.30
C ILE A 141 -9.49 6.19 0.23
N LYS A 142 -9.38 4.86 0.17
CA LYS A 142 -8.18 4.14 0.59
C LYS A 142 -6.96 4.66 -0.16
N TYR A 143 -7.06 4.79 -1.48
CA TYR A 143 -5.98 5.26 -2.35
C TYR A 143 -5.69 6.76 -2.18
N ARG A 144 -6.71 7.61 -2.03
CA ARG A 144 -6.52 9.06 -1.94
C ARG A 144 -5.95 9.49 -0.58
N GLU A 145 -6.50 8.95 0.50
CA GLU A 145 -6.30 9.45 1.86
C GLU A 145 -5.37 8.57 2.69
N TYR A 146 -5.31 7.26 2.42
CA TYR A 146 -4.51 6.29 3.17
C TYR A 146 -3.38 5.69 2.32
N ARG A 147 -2.65 6.55 1.60
CA ARG A 147 -1.55 6.18 0.68
C ARG A 147 -0.48 5.31 1.32
N ILE A 148 -0.20 5.51 2.61
CA ILE A 148 0.79 4.72 3.35
C ILE A 148 0.45 3.22 3.39
N LEU A 149 -0.82 2.84 3.22
CA LEU A 149 -1.25 1.44 3.17
C LEU A 149 -0.74 0.69 1.92
N PHE A 150 -0.27 1.44 0.91
CA PHE A 150 0.31 0.93 -0.33
C PHE A 150 1.81 1.19 -0.42
N GLN A 151 2.37 1.96 0.52
CA GLN A 151 3.81 2.21 0.54
C GLN A 151 4.53 0.97 1.07
N GLN A 152 5.68 0.69 0.48
CA GLN A 152 6.56 -0.33 1.04
C GLN A 152 7.23 0.20 2.32
N LYS A 153 7.53 -0.74 3.21
CA LYS A 153 8.31 -0.48 4.40
C LYS A 153 9.70 0.10 4.01
N PRO A 154 10.25 1.10 4.71
CA PRO A 154 11.52 1.73 4.33
C PRO A 154 12.72 0.78 4.16
N SER A 155 12.82 -0.27 4.97
CA SER A 155 13.84 -1.32 4.79
C SER A 155 13.59 -2.29 3.64
N HIS A 156 12.47 -2.15 2.91
CA HIS A 156 12.17 -3.01 1.79
C HIS A 156 13.24 -2.85 0.70
N GLY A 157 13.95 -3.95 0.39
CA GLY A 157 15.04 -3.96 -0.58
C GLY A 157 16.39 -3.44 -0.04
N TYR A 158 16.42 -2.89 1.18
CA TYR A 158 17.66 -2.47 1.85
C TYR A 158 18.65 -3.64 2.00
N TRP A 159 18.14 -4.84 2.33
CA TRP A 159 18.95 -6.05 2.43
C TRP A 159 19.69 -6.41 1.13
N ASN A 160 19.09 -6.15 -0.03
CA ASN A 160 19.74 -6.39 -1.33
C ASN A 160 20.84 -5.37 -1.60
N VAL A 161 20.60 -4.10 -1.26
CA VAL A 161 21.60 -3.03 -1.37
C VAL A 161 22.80 -3.34 -0.47
N GLN A 162 22.53 -3.78 0.76
CA GLN A 162 23.55 -4.15 1.73
C GLN A 162 24.35 -5.39 1.32
N TYR A 163 23.67 -6.38 0.73
CA TYR A 163 24.29 -7.55 0.14
C TYR A 163 25.27 -7.15 -0.98
N ASP A 164 24.82 -6.32 -1.91
CA ASP A 164 25.64 -5.85 -3.04
C ASP A 164 26.84 -5.02 -2.58
N TYR A 165 26.65 -4.18 -1.57
CA TYR A 165 27.71 -3.38 -0.96
C TYR A 165 28.81 -4.28 -0.37
N THR A 166 28.44 -5.18 0.53
CA THR A 166 29.38 -6.11 1.19
C THR A 166 30.16 -6.92 0.15
N ARG A 167 29.46 -7.43 -0.86
CA ARG A 167 30.05 -8.21 -1.96
C ARG A 167 31.08 -7.41 -2.76
N GLN A 168 30.79 -6.14 -3.07
CA GLN A 168 31.73 -5.26 -3.78
C GLN A 168 32.98 -4.98 -2.96
N VAL A 169 32.83 -4.75 -1.66
CA VAL A 169 33.96 -4.51 -0.76
C VAL A 169 34.83 -5.76 -0.66
N HIS A 170 34.24 -6.94 -0.41
CA HIS A 170 34.98 -8.21 -0.38
C HIS A 170 35.71 -8.49 -1.69
N LYS A 171 35.09 -8.18 -2.84
CA LYS A 171 35.74 -8.33 -4.14
C LYS A 171 37.02 -7.47 -4.24
N ARG A 172 36.97 -6.21 -3.84
CA ARG A 172 38.15 -5.32 -3.84
C ARG A 172 39.23 -5.80 -2.88
N LEU A 173 38.85 -6.25 -1.69
CA LEU A 173 39.78 -6.79 -0.70
C LEU A 173 40.49 -8.05 -1.21
N LYS A 174 39.79 -8.92 -1.97
CA LYS A 174 40.40 -10.09 -2.61
C LYS A 174 41.47 -9.73 -3.63
N GLU A 175 41.19 -8.69 -4.43
CA GLU A 175 42.14 -8.22 -5.43
C GLU A 175 43.40 -7.62 -4.78
N GLN A 176 43.26 -6.99 -3.62
CA GLN A 176 44.37 -6.40 -2.86
C GLN A 176 45.14 -7.43 -2.03
N HIS A 177 44.47 -8.44 -1.49
CA HIS A 177 45.03 -9.46 -0.60
C HIS A 177 44.62 -10.87 -1.06
N PRO A 178 45.18 -11.37 -2.18
CA PRO A 178 44.81 -12.67 -2.75
C PRO A 178 45.07 -13.85 -1.81
N GLN A 179 46.03 -13.75 -0.89
CA GLN A 179 46.32 -14.76 0.13
C GLN A 179 45.12 -15.03 1.07
N PHE A 180 44.20 -14.07 1.21
CA PHE A 180 42.99 -14.21 2.03
C PHE A 180 41.73 -14.55 1.22
N GLU A 181 41.87 -14.97 -0.05
CA GLU A 181 40.71 -15.24 -0.92
C GLU A 181 39.69 -16.20 -0.28
N SER A 182 40.17 -17.22 0.43
CA SER A 182 39.36 -18.23 1.12
C SER A 182 38.64 -17.70 2.37
N MET A 183 39.20 -16.67 3.02
CA MET A 183 38.64 -16.07 4.25
C MET A 183 37.72 -14.89 3.96
N LEU A 184 37.94 -14.21 2.85
CA LEU A 184 37.06 -13.18 2.31
C LEU A 184 35.85 -13.90 1.70
N PHE A 185 34.96 -14.35 2.57
CA PHE A 185 33.85 -15.24 2.23
C PHE A 185 33.05 -14.69 1.05
N LYS A 186 32.97 -15.48 -0.03
CA LYS A 186 32.47 -15.01 -1.32
C LYS A 186 30.96 -14.96 -1.38
N ASP A 187 30.25 -15.73 -0.56
CA ASP A 187 28.84 -16.01 -0.80
C ASP A 187 28.10 -16.38 0.51
N TYR A 188 27.19 -15.48 0.91
CA TYR A 188 26.02 -15.65 1.80
C TYR A 188 26.14 -15.56 3.35
N ALA A 189 25.24 -14.73 3.90
CA ALA A 189 24.67 -14.70 5.25
C ALA A 189 25.51 -14.18 6.44
N GLY A 190 26.62 -13.45 6.22
CA GLY A 190 27.50 -13.03 7.33
C GLY A 190 27.79 -11.55 7.52
N GLY A 191 27.57 -10.72 6.50
CA GLY A 191 28.09 -9.34 6.51
C GLY A 191 29.61 -9.30 6.74
N PHE A 192 30.11 -8.15 7.21
CA PHE A 192 31.51 -8.00 7.61
C PHE A 192 31.83 -8.75 8.92
N SER A 193 30.83 -8.91 9.80
CA SER A 193 30.97 -9.59 11.11
C SER A 193 31.61 -10.98 11.01
N LYS A 194 31.11 -11.86 10.13
CA LYS A 194 31.69 -13.21 9.96
C LYS A 194 33.11 -13.17 9.44
N THR A 195 33.42 -12.25 8.53
CA THR A 195 34.77 -12.08 7.98
C THR A 195 35.73 -11.58 9.07
N ILE A 196 35.29 -10.67 9.93
CA ILE A 196 36.05 -10.21 11.11
C ILE A 196 36.32 -11.37 12.07
N ASP A 197 35.32 -12.18 12.38
CA ASP A 197 35.48 -13.33 13.29
C ASP A 197 36.49 -14.35 12.75
N ILE A 198 36.40 -14.69 11.46
CA ILE A 198 37.38 -15.56 10.78
C ILE A 198 38.80 -15.00 10.92
N PHE A 199 38.99 -13.71 10.61
CA PHE A 199 40.30 -13.08 10.71
C PHE A 199 40.83 -13.02 12.16
N LYS A 200 39.95 -12.80 13.15
CA LYS A 200 40.31 -12.83 14.57
C LYS A 200 40.77 -14.22 15.01
N GLU A 201 40.05 -15.27 14.59
CA GLU A 201 40.38 -16.65 14.95
C GLU A 201 41.70 -17.11 14.32
N VAL A 202 41.89 -16.87 13.02
CA VAL A 202 43.14 -17.19 12.32
C VAL A 202 44.32 -16.47 12.96
N ARG A 203 44.17 -15.18 13.25
CA ARG A 203 45.19 -14.39 13.96
C ARG A 203 45.49 -14.97 15.34
N TYR A 204 44.48 -15.42 16.07
CA TYR A 204 44.65 -16.03 17.39
C TYR A 204 45.42 -17.35 17.30
N LEU A 205 45.05 -18.25 16.38
CA LEU A 205 45.70 -19.55 16.17
C LEU A 205 47.17 -19.41 15.78
N LEU A 206 47.49 -18.46 14.90
CA LEU A 206 48.87 -18.16 14.49
C LEU A 206 49.68 -17.52 15.62
N LYS A 207 49.09 -16.57 16.36
CA LYS A 207 49.78 -15.83 17.43
C LYS A 207 50.01 -16.69 18.69
N SER A 208 49.11 -17.63 18.96
CA SER A 208 49.23 -18.58 20.07
C SER A 208 50.20 -19.73 19.78
N GLY A 209 50.58 -19.93 18.52
CA GLY A 209 51.40 -21.06 18.07
C GLY A 209 50.64 -22.39 18.00
N GLN A 210 49.32 -22.37 18.16
CA GLN A 210 48.47 -23.56 17.97
C GLN A 210 48.48 -24.03 16.51
N ALA A 211 48.50 -23.09 15.57
CA ALA A 211 48.75 -23.36 14.16
C ALA A 211 50.20 -23.03 13.79
N GLN A 212 50.84 -23.93 13.02
CA GLN A 212 52.23 -23.75 12.58
C GLN A 212 52.31 -23.01 11.24
N THR A 213 51.29 -23.12 10.39
CA THR A 213 51.18 -22.38 9.12
C THR A 213 49.81 -21.70 8.99
N TYR A 214 49.71 -20.79 8.03
CA TYR A 214 48.44 -20.16 7.66
C TYR A 214 47.38 -21.17 7.19
N GLU A 215 47.76 -22.19 6.43
CA GLU A 215 46.85 -23.27 6.00
C GLU A 215 46.33 -24.07 7.19
N ASP A 216 47.21 -24.37 8.17
CA ASP A 216 46.81 -25.04 9.41
C ASP A 216 45.82 -24.20 10.22
N ALA A 217 46.08 -22.90 10.36
CA ALA A 217 45.19 -21.96 11.05
C ALA A 217 43.83 -21.87 10.35
N THR A 218 43.84 -21.83 9.02
CA THR A 218 42.62 -21.78 8.21
C THR A 218 41.79 -23.05 8.41
N ARG A 219 42.42 -24.23 8.35
CA ARG A 219 41.72 -25.50 8.60
C ARG A 219 41.13 -25.57 10.00
N MET A 220 41.92 -25.26 11.03
CA MET A 220 41.46 -25.29 12.43
C MET A 220 40.32 -24.31 12.69
N MET A 221 40.33 -23.14 12.04
CA MET A 221 39.23 -22.18 12.09
C MET A 221 37.96 -22.73 11.45
N TRP A 222 38.05 -23.43 10.31
CA TRP A 222 36.90 -24.09 9.70
C TRP A 222 36.36 -25.24 10.55
N ASP A 223 37.23 -26.06 11.13
CA ASP A 223 36.83 -27.14 12.05
C ASP A 223 36.07 -26.57 13.27
N TYR A 224 36.55 -25.46 13.83
CA TYR A 224 35.88 -24.75 14.92
C TYR A 224 34.53 -24.16 14.51
N LEU A 225 34.42 -23.57 13.31
CA LEU A 225 33.16 -23.04 12.81
C LEU A 225 32.14 -24.14 12.53
N ASP A 226 32.56 -25.27 11.96
CA ASP A 226 31.69 -26.43 11.74
C ASP A 226 31.17 -26.98 13.07
N GLU A 227 32.04 -27.16 14.08
CA GLU A 227 31.63 -27.60 15.42
C GLU A 227 30.66 -26.60 16.08
N LYS A 228 30.93 -25.30 15.95
CA LYS A 228 30.04 -24.24 16.46
C LYS A 228 28.67 -24.26 15.78
N TRP A 229 28.63 -24.41 14.46
CA TRP A 229 27.37 -24.47 13.71
C TRP A 229 26.59 -25.75 14.01
N ASP A 230 27.27 -26.88 14.18
CA ASP A 230 26.65 -28.14 14.59
C ASP A 230 26.03 -28.03 16.00
N LEU A 231 26.72 -27.38 16.93
CA LEU A 231 26.20 -27.08 18.26
C LEU A 231 25.00 -26.13 18.23
N GLU A 232 25.07 -25.04 17.46
CA GLU A 232 23.94 -24.10 17.29
C GLU A 232 22.71 -24.79 16.69
N LEU A 233 22.91 -25.70 15.73
CA LEU A 233 21.85 -26.55 15.16
C LEU A 233 21.26 -27.52 16.20
N GLU A 234 22.08 -28.10 17.08
CA GLU A 234 21.64 -29.02 18.13
C GLU A 234 20.85 -28.30 19.24
N TYR A 235 21.28 -27.10 19.64
CA TYR A 235 20.56 -26.22 20.56
C TYR A 235 19.24 -25.68 19.97
N GLY A 236 19.21 -25.35 18.67
CA GLY A 236 17.99 -24.98 17.95
C GLY A 236 16.94 -26.10 17.99
N LYS A 237 17.36 -27.35 17.71
CA LYS A 237 16.49 -28.53 17.77
C LYS A 237 15.91 -28.81 19.16
N THR A 238 16.64 -28.52 20.25
CA THR A 238 16.17 -28.74 21.63
C THR A 238 15.25 -27.64 22.15
N SER A 239 15.32 -26.42 21.61
CA SER A 239 14.47 -25.29 21.99
C SER A 239 13.13 -25.21 21.23
N GLY A 240 12.86 -26.15 20.31
CA GLY A 240 11.68 -26.11 19.44
C GLY A 240 11.73 -25.01 18.38
N TYR A 241 12.88 -24.35 18.24
CA TYR A 241 13.17 -23.30 17.26
C TYR A 241 14.29 -23.81 16.36
N VAL A 242 13.94 -24.57 15.32
CA VAL A 242 14.64 -24.70 14.02
C VAL A 242 14.12 -25.99 13.38
N GLU A 243 13.22 -25.83 12.40
CA GLU A 243 12.96 -26.83 11.38
C GLU A 243 14.29 -27.19 10.70
N GLU A 244 14.51 -28.50 10.51
CA GLU A 244 15.59 -29.05 9.70
C GLU A 244 15.82 -28.25 8.41
N LYS A 245 17.08 -27.96 8.05
CA LYS A 245 17.68 -28.15 6.71
C LYS A 245 19.07 -27.50 6.61
N GLY A 246 20.10 -28.31 6.34
CA GLY A 246 21.49 -27.87 6.15
C GLY A 246 21.77 -27.08 4.85
N PRO A 247 23.01 -26.61 4.65
CA PRO A 247 23.39 -25.59 3.66
C PRO A 247 23.16 -25.98 2.19
N ALA A 248 22.97 -27.28 1.88
CA ALA A 248 22.70 -27.75 0.53
C ALA A 248 21.24 -27.55 0.04
N ARG A 249 20.26 -27.36 0.94
CA ARG A 249 18.85 -27.06 0.57
C ARG A 249 18.59 -25.56 0.41
N VAL A 250 19.37 -24.75 1.12
CA VAL A 250 19.40 -23.28 1.03
C VAL A 250 19.81 -22.81 -0.37
N TYR A 251 20.53 -23.61 -1.15
CA TYR A 251 20.95 -23.23 -2.51
C TYR A 251 19.88 -23.41 -3.61
N GLN A 252 18.81 -24.19 -3.37
CA GLN A 252 17.81 -24.52 -4.40
C GLN A 252 16.45 -23.84 -4.18
N GLU A 253 16.01 -23.61 -2.93
CA GLU A 253 14.86 -22.75 -2.59
C GLU A 253 15.13 -21.27 -2.95
N ASN A 254 16.38 -20.81 -2.81
CA ASN A 254 16.77 -19.41 -3.06
C ASN A 254 16.78 -18.96 -4.54
N ARG A 255 16.66 -19.88 -5.51
CA ARG A 255 16.57 -19.54 -6.94
C ARG A 255 15.12 -19.45 -7.45
N GLU A 256 14.17 -20.02 -6.72
CA GLU A 256 12.74 -19.96 -7.03
C GLU A 256 12.01 -18.91 -6.17
N GLU A 257 12.43 -18.69 -4.92
CA GLU A 257 11.82 -17.67 -4.05
C GLU A 257 12.21 -16.24 -4.48
N SER A 258 13.49 -15.99 -4.79
CA SER A 258 13.96 -14.68 -5.30
C SER A 258 13.41 -14.30 -6.69
N ALA A 259 13.12 -15.28 -7.56
CA ALA A 259 12.48 -15.08 -8.85
C ALA A 259 10.95 -14.85 -8.72
N SER A 260 10.29 -15.46 -7.72
CA SER A 260 8.86 -15.24 -7.44
C SER A 260 8.59 -13.92 -6.72
N GLU A 261 9.50 -13.49 -5.84
CA GLU A 261 9.42 -12.20 -5.15
C GLU A 261 9.76 -11.01 -6.05
N MET A 262 10.67 -11.17 -7.02
CA MET A 262 10.93 -10.12 -8.03
C MET A 262 9.74 -9.93 -8.98
N TYR A 263 9.05 -10.99 -9.41
CA TYR A 263 7.88 -10.89 -10.29
C TYR A 263 6.61 -10.37 -9.59
N THR A 264 6.39 -10.65 -8.30
CA THR A 264 5.28 -10.06 -7.53
C THR A 264 5.53 -8.60 -7.15
N LYS A 265 6.78 -8.22 -6.85
CA LYS A 265 7.15 -6.82 -6.58
C LYS A 265 7.11 -5.94 -7.85
N GLN A 266 7.38 -6.50 -9.03
CA GLN A 266 7.24 -5.81 -10.32
C GLN A 266 5.76 -5.61 -10.74
N SER A 267 4.82 -6.48 -10.29
CA SER A 267 3.37 -6.36 -10.59
C SER A 267 2.57 -5.50 -9.59
N ALA A 268 2.95 -5.46 -8.30
CA ALA A 268 2.26 -4.61 -7.32
C ALA A 268 2.65 -3.12 -7.46
N ALA A 269 3.92 -2.83 -7.77
CA ALA A 269 4.38 -1.46 -8.05
C ALA A 269 3.83 -0.90 -9.39
N GLU A 270 3.61 -1.76 -10.40
CA GLU A 270 2.87 -1.39 -11.63
C GLU A 270 1.38 -1.07 -11.35
N SER A 271 0.74 -1.66 -10.32
CA SER A 271 -0.65 -1.33 -9.91
C SER A 271 -0.78 -0.04 -9.11
N ASP A 272 0.21 0.30 -8.28
CA ASP A 272 0.20 1.53 -7.48
C ASP A 272 0.49 2.78 -8.33
N VAL A 273 1.25 2.66 -9.42
CA VAL A 273 1.50 3.76 -10.39
C VAL A 273 0.32 3.97 -11.35
N LEU A 274 -0.38 2.90 -11.76
CA LEU A 274 -1.54 3.00 -12.65
C LEU A 274 -2.82 3.53 -11.96
N HIS A 275 -3.01 3.29 -10.67
CA HIS A 275 -4.19 3.79 -9.94
C HIS A 275 -4.05 5.28 -9.51
N GLU A 276 -2.83 5.75 -9.21
CA GLU A 276 -2.57 7.17 -8.95
C GLU A 276 -2.79 8.06 -10.20
N GLU A 277 -2.57 7.51 -11.41
CA GLU A 277 -2.83 8.18 -12.70
C GLU A 277 -4.32 8.16 -13.09
N TRP A 278 -5.06 7.08 -12.80
CA TRP A 278 -6.52 7.01 -13.04
C TRP A 278 -7.33 8.00 -12.18
N LEU A 279 -6.93 8.19 -10.92
CA LEU A 279 -7.58 9.13 -9.99
C LEU A 279 -7.37 10.60 -10.35
N LYS A 280 -6.24 10.96 -10.97
CA LYS A 280 -6.02 12.32 -11.52
C LYS A 280 -6.79 12.55 -12.82
N GLU A 281 -6.90 11.53 -13.67
CA GLU A 281 -7.62 11.60 -14.95
C GLU A 281 -9.14 11.76 -14.75
N HIS A 282 -9.73 11.06 -13.77
CA HIS A 282 -11.17 11.16 -13.48
C HIS A 282 -11.54 12.49 -12.80
N TYR A 283 -10.69 13.00 -11.90
CA TYR A 283 -10.91 14.29 -11.24
C TYR A 283 -10.91 15.46 -12.23
N LYS A 284 -9.99 15.43 -13.21
CA LYS A 284 -9.88 16.47 -14.24
C LYS A 284 -11.05 16.40 -15.24
N LYS A 285 -11.44 15.19 -15.69
CA LYS A 285 -12.60 15.00 -16.57
C LYS A 285 -13.93 15.33 -15.88
N GLY A 286 -14.06 15.07 -14.58
CA GLY A 286 -15.25 15.44 -13.80
C GLY A 286 -15.43 16.95 -13.71
N GLN A 287 -14.34 17.68 -13.41
CA GLN A 287 -14.38 19.15 -13.39
C GLN A 287 -14.66 19.74 -14.79
N GLU A 288 -13.99 19.26 -15.84
CA GLU A 288 -14.22 19.73 -17.23
C GLU A 288 -15.65 19.48 -17.72
N ASN A 289 -16.32 18.42 -17.25
CA ASN A 289 -17.71 18.12 -17.61
C ASN A 289 -18.71 18.95 -16.80
N LEU A 290 -18.48 19.13 -15.49
CA LEU A 290 -19.34 19.98 -14.66
C LEU A 290 -19.26 21.44 -15.12
N ASP A 291 -18.07 21.95 -15.43
CA ASP A 291 -17.88 23.32 -15.89
C ASP A 291 -18.51 23.53 -17.27
N ARG A 292 -18.47 22.52 -18.15
CA ARG A 292 -19.14 22.55 -19.46
C ARG A 292 -20.65 22.48 -19.34
N GLU A 293 -21.19 21.67 -18.44
CA GLU A 293 -22.64 21.55 -18.23
C GLU A 293 -23.21 22.84 -17.63
N ILE A 294 -22.54 23.40 -16.63
CA ILE A 294 -22.92 24.69 -16.03
C ILE A 294 -22.86 25.80 -17.09
N ARG A 295 -21.77 25.88 -17.86
CA ARG A 295 -21.64 26.88 -18.92
C ARG A 295 -22.69 26.71 -20.00
N GLY A 296 -22.99 25.48 -20.43
CA GLY A 296 -24.02 25.20 -21.42
C GLY A 296 -25.44 25.51 -20.93
N GLN A 297 -25.75 25.23 -19.66
CA GLN A 297 -27.03 25.59 -19.04
C GLN A 297 -27.18 27.11 -18.95
N LEU A 298 -26.15 27.80 -18.47
CA LEU A 298 -26.15 29.26 -18.40
C LEU A 298 -26.28 29.91 -19.80
N GLU A 299 -25.63 29.36 -20.83
CA GLU A 299 -25.78 29.81 -22.21
C GLU A 299 -27.22 29.59 -22.71
N HIS A 300 -27.80 28.44 -22.42
CA HIS A 300 -29.17 28.12 -22.79
C HIS A 300 -30.19 29.03 -22.09
N ASP A 301 -30.05 29.22 -20.78
CA ASP A 301 -30.93 30.06 -19.98
C ASP A 301 -30.81 31.53 -20.39
N ALA A 302 -29.60 31.99 -20.71
CA ALA A 302 -29.37 33.34 -21.22
C ALA A 302 -29.99 33.55 -22.62
N ILE A 303 -30.03 32.52 -23.48
CA ILE A 303 -30.72 32.57 -24.77
C ILE A 303 -32.24 32.55 -24.57
N HIS A 304 -32.75 31.66 -23.73
CA HIS A 304 -34.17 31.55 -23.44
C HIS A 304 -34.70 32.85 -22.85
N ALA A 305 -34.00 33.42 -21.88
CA ALA A 305 -34.37 34.68 -21.28
C ALA A 305 -34.49 35.82 -22.31
N ARG A 306 -33.62 35.85 -23.33
CA ARG A 306 -33.69 36.81 -24.44
C ARG A 306 -34.86 36.54 -25.38
N GLN A 307 -35.05 35.30 -25.81
CA GLN A 307 -36.08 34.92 -26.77
C GLN A 307 -37.50 35.13 -26.23
N TRP A 308 -37.69 34.93 -24.92
CA TRP A 308 -38.99 35.05 -24.26
C TRP A 308 -39.19 36.39 -23.58
N GLY A 309 -38.27 37.35 -23.75
CA GLY A 309 -38.43 38.71 -23.24
C GLY A 309 -38.43 38.80 -21.71
N SER A 310 -37.60 37.99 -21.03
CA SER A 310 -37.41 38.09 -19.57
C SER A 310 -36.81 39.43 -19.17
N ASP A 311 -36.75 39.75 -17.87
CA ASP A 311 -36.19 41.02 -17.45
C ASP A 311 -34.66 41.10 -17.65
N ARG A 312 -34.18 42.33 -17.76
CA ARG A 312 -32.79 42.62 -18.09
C ARG A 312 -31.79 42.21 -17.02
N GLN A 313 -32.18 42.22 -15.75
CA GLN A 313 -31.29 41.82 -14.66
C GLN A 313 -31.05 40.30 -14.67
N THR A 314 -32.07 39.55 -15.07
CA THR A 314 -31.99 38.10 -15.22
C THR A 314 -31.06 37.69 -16.35
N VAL A 315 -31.15 38.33 -17.53
CA VAL A 315 -30.21 38.07 -18.65
C VAL A 315 -28.77 38.42 -18.26
N ARG A 316 -28.58 39.56 -17.59
CA ARG A 316 -27.27 39.99 -17.09
C ARG A 316 -26.66 39.03 -16.09
N HIS A 317 -27.47 38.51 -15.17
CA HIS A 317 -27.01 37.57 -14.15
C HIS A 317 -26.35 36.35 -14.78
N TYR A 318 -26.97 35.76 -15.81
CA TYR A 318 -26.41 34.63 -16.53
C TYR A 318 -25.19 35.00 -17.37
N ASP A 319 -25.20 36.17 -18.04
CA ASP A 319 -24.03 36.64 -18.80
C ASP A 319 -22.83 37.00 -17.91
N ASP A 320 -23.06 37.51 -16.70
CA ASP A 320 -22.04 37.77 -15.68
C ASP A 320 -21.41 36.45 -15.20
N GLN A 321 -22.23 35.41 -14.98
CA GLN A 321 -21.75 34.07 -14.62
C GLN A 321 -21.01 33.37 -15.77
N LEU A 322 -21.34 33.70 -17.02
CA LEU A 322 -20.59 33.29 -18.22
C LEU A 322 -19.32 34.12 -18.47
N GLY A 323 -19.13 35.22 -17.73
CA GLY A 323 -18.00 36.13 -17.86
C GLY A 323 -18.02 36.97 -19.16
N ARG A 324 -19.18 37.12 -19.80
CA ARG A 324 -19.31 37.83 -21.08
C ARG A 324 -19.10 39.33 -20.93
N GLY A 325 -18.34 39.93 -21.83
CA GLY A 325 -18.11 41.39 -21.85
C GLY A 325 -19.29 42.18 -22.41
N TYR A 326 -19.26 43.51 -22.26
CA TYR A 326 -20.33 44.41 -22.75
C TYR A 326 -20.64 44.22 -24.25
N HIS A 327 -19.60 44.19 -25.10
CA HIS A 327 -19.77 44.03 -26.55
C HIS A 327 -20.31 42.66 -26.95
N GLU A 328 -19.91 41.60 -26.26
CA GLU A 328 -20.39 40.24 -26.50
C GLU A 328 -21.88 40.10 -26.14
N ARG A 329 -22.31 40.73 -25.04
CA ARG A 329 -23.74 40.78 -24.67
C ARG A 329 -24.57 41.52 -25.71
N LEU A 330 -24.08 42.64 -26.24
CA LEU A 330 -24.74 43.40 -27.30
C LEU A 330 -24.87 42.62 -28.61
N GLU A 331 -23.92 41.75 -28.94
CA GLU A 331 -23.99 40.89 -30.13
C GLU A 331 -25.04 39.79 -29.96
N GLU A 332 -25.06 39.12 -28.81
CA GLU A 332 -26.08 38.11 -28.49
C GLU A 332 -27.49 38.72 -28.43
N ASP A 333 -27.64 39.91 -27.85
CA ASP A 333 -28.93 40.62 -27.82
C ASP A 333 -29.44 40.97 -29.23
N ARG A 334 -28.57 41.52 -30.09
CA ARG A 334 -28.90 41.85 -31.48
C ARG A 334 -29.28 40.63 -32.30
N LYS A 335 -28.65 39.48 -32.03
CA LYS A 335 -28.95 38.22 -32.71
C LYS A 335 -30.38 37.72 -32.44
N TYR A 336 -30.93 38.03 -31.27
CA TYR A 336 -32.28 37.63 -30.88
C TYR A 336 -33.29 38.79 -30.84
N GLY A 337 -32.91 39.99 -31.28
CA GLY A 337 -33.79 41.17 -31.27
C GLY A 337 -34.24 41.57 -29.86
N TYR A 338 -33.42 41.28 -28.84
CA TYR A 338 -33.76 41.51 -27.44
C TYR A 338 -33.19 42.86 -26.96
N GLY A 339 -34.02 43.67 -26.28
CA GLY A 339 -33.58 44.92 -25.66
C GLY A 339 -33.29 46.08 -26.62
N GLU A 340 -33.96 46.15 -27.77
CA GLU A 340 -33.74 47.19 -28.80
C GLU A 340 -33.95 48.63 -28.28
N ASP A 341 -34.77 48.80 -27.23
CA ASP A 341 -35.07 50.08 -26.59
C ASP A 341 -34.33 50.29 -25.24
N ASP A 342 -33.46 49.34 -24.82
CA ASP A 342 -32.76 49.38 -23.54
C ASP A 342 -31.61 50.42 -23.54
N LYS A 343 -31.33 51.04 -22.38
CA LYS A 343 -30.18 51.96 -22.27
C LYS A 343 -28.88 51.17 -22.10
N MET A 344 -27.75 51.77 -22.46
CA MET A 344 -26.42 51.15 -22.27
C MET A 344 -26.14 50.74 -20.81
N SER A 345 -26.63 51.54 -19.85
CA SER A 345 -26.57 51.25 -18.41
C SER A 345 -27.40 50.05 -17.97
N ASP A 346 -28.30 49.57 -18.84
CA ASP A 346 -29.19 48.42 -18.66
C ASP A 346 -28.63 47.18 -19.38
N VAL A 347 -27.56 47.31 -20.19
CA VAL A 347 -26.85 46.17 -20.79
C VAL A 347 -25.76 45.59 -19.88
N GLY A 348 -24.91 46.45 -19.29
CA GLY A 348 -24.00 46.08 -18.19
C GLY A 348 -22.75 45.36 -18.65
N GLY A 349 -21.78 45.23 -17.74
CA GLY A 349 -20.39 44.90 -18.07
C GLY A 349 -19.51 46.16 -18.16
N ASP A 350 -18.19 45.99 -18.04
CA ASP A 350 -17.24 47.10 -18.17
C ASP A 350 -17.29 47.64 -19.61
N LEU A 351 -17.58 48.95 -19.76
CA LEU A 351 -17.61 49.70 -21.03
C LEU A 351 -16.21 49.98 -21.60
N LYS A 352 -15.27 49.05 -21.45
CA LYS A 352 -13.91 49.24 -21.94
C LYS A 352 -13.78 48.99 -23.44
#